data_AF-A0A7T7V2Z4-F1
#
_entry.id   AF-A0A7T7V2Z4-F1
#
_cell.length_a   1.000
_cell.length_b   1.000
_cell.length_c   1.000
_cell.angle_alpha   90.00
_cell.angle_beta   90.00
_cell.angle_gamma   90.00
#
_symmetry.space_group_name_H-M   'P 1'
#
loop_
_entity.id
_entity.type
_entity.pdbx_description
1 polymer ?
#
loop_
_entity_poly.entity_id
_entity_poly.type
_entity_poly.pdbx_seq_one_letter_code
_entity_poly.pdbx_strand_id
1 'polypeptide(L)'
;MSKGFKGFIKWIEELLTGTKNGAKVDDLIGEVFEIEGVVVKVKKINAYSISELIKILEKSNIHKFYNYSDFRLIAGKGQRLDMTLQDLAGFIKTGNIKEIRTGELLNQMDNYIKIVLKRGYPFGFKSLKDFEKFYEEIRKIVISKLEIENFEIIIQGSSVRKINPKDIDVGILVSEDVFNKLIKRAFGNPLEGTAKHRGMLHALEVGKITSSYAKLSKDRRLLEKIFGEIDLSVILEKGIFDIKPNLKK
;
A
#
# COMPACT_ATOMS: atom_id res chain seq x y z
N MET A 1 6.18 25.64 4.30
CA MET A 1 5.27 24.68 4.97
C MET A 1 3.83 25.17 4.77
N SER A 2 2.99 24.36 4.13
CA SER A 2 1.76 24.82 3.47
C SER A 2 0.63 25.12 4.46
N LYS A 3 0.05 26.32 4.35
CA LYS A 3 -1.14 26.76 5.11
C LYS A 3 -2.37 25.85 4.90
N GLY A 4 -2.39 25.05 3.83
CA GLY A 4 -3.50 24.14 3.50
C GLY A 4 -3.59 22.87 4.34
N PHE A 5 -2.47 22.32 4.82
CA PHE A 5 -2.45 21.04 5.56
C PHE A 5 -2.94 21.19 7.01
N LYS A 6 -2.51 22.27 7.70
CA LYS A 6 -3.06 22.62 9.03
C LYS A 6 -4.56 22.92 8.99
N GLY A 7 -5.06 23.48 7.88
CA GLY A 7 -6.48 23.71 7.68
C GLY A 7 -7.29 22.42 7.50
N PHE A 8 -6.71 21.39 6.88
CA PHE A 8 -7.35 20.07 6.73
C PHE A 8 -7.48 19.33 8.05
N ILE A 9 -6.44 19.34 8.90
CA ILE A 9 -6.47 18.71 10.23
C ILE A 9 -7.43 19.43 11.15
N LYS A 10 -7.36 20.76 11.21
CA LYS A 10 -8.32 21.57 11.97
C LYS A 10 -9.76 21.34 11.51
N TRP A 11 -9.99 21.20 10.19
CA TRP A 11 -11.31 20.91 9.65
C TRP A 11 -11.81 19.50 9.99
N ILE A 12 -10.93 18.50 9.99
CA ILE A 12 -11.28 17.15 10.44
C ILE A 12 -11.55 17.11 11.95
N GLU A 13 -10.76 17.82 12.76
CA GLU A 13 -10.97 17.97 14.22
C GLU A 13 -12.27 18.70 14.54
N GLU A 14 -12.59 19.79 13.84
CA GLU A 14 -13.86 20.54 13.95
C GLU A 14 -15.07 19.69 13.53
N LEU A 15 -14.92 18.84 12.51
CA LEU A 15 -15.98 17.92 12.07
C LEU A 15 -16.22 16.76 13.04
N LEU A 16 -15.17 16.29 13.73
CA LEU A 16 -15.28 15.17 14.68
C LEU A 16 -15.68 15.61 16.08
N THR A 17 -15.35 16.84 16.48
CA THR A 17 -15.79 17.41 17.77
C THR A 17 -17.24 17.90 17.75
N GLY A 18 -17.96 17.75 16.64
CA GLY A 18 -19.35 18.19 16.48
C GLY A 18 -19.52 19.71 16.51
N THR A 19 -18.42 20.48 16.48
CA THR A 19 -18.45 21.94 16.67
C THR A 19 -19.12 22.69 15.52
N LYS A 20 -19.35 22.04 14.38
CA LYS A 20 -20.09 22.61 13.24
C LYS A 20 -21.55 22.19 13.12
N ASN A 21 -22.02 21.18 13.85
CA ASN A 21 -23.43 20.75 13.93
C ASN A 21 -23.55 19.53 14.88
N GLY A 22 -23.58 19.77 16.18
CA GLY A 22 -24.25 18.97 17.25
C GLY A 22 -24.11 17.45 17.41
N ALA A 23 -23.60 16.69 16.44
CA ALA A 23 -23.54 15.23 16.48
C ALA A 23 -22.19 14.75 17.03
N LYS A 24 -22.21 13.87 18.03
CA LYS A 24 -21.00 13.24 18.57
C LYS A 24 -20.51 12.15 17.62
N VAL A 25 -19.21 11.83 17.67
CA VAL A 25 -18.58 10.76 16.87
C VAL A 25 -19.30 9.42 17.01
N ASP A 26 -19.87 9.16 18.19
CA ASP A 26 -20.63 7.93 18.49
C ASP A 26 -22.00 7.89 17.79
N ASP A 27 -22.60 9.06 17.48
CA ASP A 27 -23.89 9.15 16.78
C ASP A 27 -23.74 8.85 15.27
N LEU A 28 -22.53 9.01 14.72
CA LEU A 28 -22.22 8.84 13.29
C LEU A 28 -22.18 7.38 12.81
N ILE A 29 -22.28 6.41 13.73
CA ILE A 29 -22.28 4.97 13.46
C ILE A 29 -23.72 4.40 13.47
N GLY A 30 -24.69 5.11 14.07
CA GLY A 30 -26.05 4.63 14.28
C GLY A 30 -27.05 4.86 13.14
N GLU A 31 -26.84 5.85 12.27
CA GLU A 31 -27.89 6.31 11.34
C GLU A 31 -27.91 5.66 9.95
N VAL A 32 -27.66 4.34 9.85
CA VAL A 32 -28.03 3.59 8.63
C VAL A 32 -28.58 2.22 8.98
N PHE A 33 -29.63 2.12 9.80
CA PHE A 33 -30.52 0.94 9.80
C PHE A 33 -31.90 1.30 10.34
N GLU A 34 -32.77 1.85 9.49
CA GLU A 34 -34.21 1.59 9.61
C GLU A 34 -34.61 0.76 8.38
N ILE A 35 -34.55 -0.56 8.54
CA ILE A 35 -35.24 -1.50 7.66
C ILE A 35 -36.20 -2.23 8.59
N GLU A 36 -37.47 -1.82 8.51
CA GLU A 36 -38.67 -2.52 8.98
C GLU A 36 -38.44 -3.71 9.93
N GLY A 37 -38.51 -3.46 11.23
CA GLY A 37 -38.98 -4.44 12.21
C GLY A 37 -38.07 -5.62 12.59
N VAL A 38 -36.81 -5.69 12.14
CA VAL A 38 -35.89 -6.77 12.55
C VAL A 38 -34.78 -6.23 13.46
N VAL A 39 -34.83 -6.59 14.75
CA VAL A 39 -33.76 -6.31 15.72
C VAL A 39 -32.54 -7.15 15.37
N VAL A 40 -31.66 -6.63 14.53
CA VAL A 40 -30.32 -7.18 14.34
C VAL A 40 -29.50 -6.75 15.55
N LYS A 41 -29.11 -7.71 16.41
CA LYS A 41 -28.06 -7.48 17.42
C LYS A 41 -26.78 -7.09 16.68
N VAL A 42 -26.53 -5.80 16.53
CA VAL A 42 -25.31 -5.26 15.93
C VAL A 42 -24.18 -5.62 16.90
N LYS A 43 -23.44 -6.68 16.54
CA LYS A 43 -22.14 -6.99 17.16
C LYS A 43 -21.32 -5.72 17.05
N LYS A 44 -20.98 -5.09 18.19
CA LYS A 44 -20.26 -3.81 18.28
C LYS A 44 -19.08 -3.84 17.29
N ILE A 45 -19.27 -3.28 16.11
CA ILE A 45 -18.24 -3.27 15.06
C ILE A 45 -17.16 -2.36 15.62
N ASN A 46 -15.91 -2.83 15.67
CA ASN A 46 -14.77 -1.99 16.04
C ASN A 46 -14.74 -0.81 15.06
N ALA A 47 -15.39 0.29 15.42
CA ALA A 47 -15.35 1.50 14.66
C ALA A 47 -13.89 1.95 14.66
N TYR A 48 -13.31 2.06 13.46
CA TYR A 48 -11.97 2.64 13.33
C TYR A 48 -11.88 3.90 14.16
N SER A 49 -10.83 4.01 14.95
CA SER A 49 -10.48 5.31 15.50
C SER A 49 -10.12 6.21 14.32
N ILE A 50 -11.07 7.06 13.92
CA ILE A 50 -10.87 8.01 12.82
C ILE A 50 -9.61 8.84 13.11
N SER A 51 -9.37 9.17 14.37
CA SER A 51 -8.15 9.85 14.84
C SER A 51 -6.86 9.08 14.52
N GLU A 52 -6.85 7.75 14.59
CA GLU A 52 -5.68 6.93 14.22
C GLU A 52 -5.47 6.91 12.71
N LEU A 53 -6.56 6.78 11.94
CA LEU A 53 -6.50 6.85 10.48
C LEU A 53 -5.92 8.20 10.01
N ILE A 54 -6.36 9.30 10.64
CA ILE A 54 -5.83 10.64 10.37
C ILE A 54 -4.34 10.72 10.71
N LYS A 55 -3.92 10.25 11.88
CA LYS A 55 -2.48 10.23 12.26
C LYS A 55 -1.62 9.44 11.27
N ILE A 56 -2.14 8.36 10.69
CA ILE A 56 -1.44 7.60 9.65
C ILE A 56 -1.33 8.42 8.37
N LEU A 57 -2.42 9.07 7.95
CA LEU A 57 -2.48 9.88 6.73
C LEU A 57 -1.69 11.20 6.85
N GLU A 58 -1.62 11.80 8.02
CA GLU A 58 -0.90 13.05 8.29
C GLU A 58 0.59 12.96 7.93
N LYS A 59 1.19 11.79 8.15
CA LYS A 59 2.60 11.55 7.86
C LYS A 59 2.92 11.48 6.36
N SER A 60 1.91 11.51 5.49
CA SER A 60 2.09 11.16 4.07
C SER A 60 2.10 12.34 3.08
N ASN A 61 1.91 13.59 3.53
CA ASN A 61 2.06 14.83 2.74
C ASN A 61 1.34 14.82 1.36
N ILE A 62 0.11 14.31 1.30
CA ILE A 62 -0.62 14.08 0.04
C ILE A 62 -1.61 15.23 -0.26
N HIS A 63 -1.75 15.58 -1.54
CA HIS A 63 -2.78 16.51 -2.03
C HIS A 63 -4.22 15.99 -1.77
N LYS A 64 -5.15 16.91 -1.53
CA LYS A 64 -6.55 16.60 -1.20
C LYS A 64 -7.35 16.33 -2.47
N PHE A 65 -7.52 15.06 -2.81
CA PHE A 65 -8.42 14.63 -3.89
C PHE A 65 -9.83 14.31 -3.37
N TYR A 66 -9.95 13.60 -2.24
CA TYR A 66 -11.24 13.22 -1.67
C TYR A 66 -11.85 14.34 -0.82
N ASN A 67 -13.15 14.59 -1.03
CA ASN A 67 -13.93 15.46 -0.14
C ASN A 67 -14.45 14.68 1.09
N TYR A 68 -15.23 15.34 1.94
CA TYR A 68 -15.79 14.74 3.16
C TYR A 68 -16.66 13.51 2.89
N SER A 69 -17.57 13.64 1.92
CA SER A 69 -18.52 12.59 1.55
C SER A 69 -17.77 11.37 1.03
N ASP A 70 -16.79 11.59 0.16
CA ASP A 70 -15.92 10.53 -0.35
C ASP A 70 -15.20 9.80 0.79
N PHE A 71 -14.60 10.55 1.72
CA PHE A 71 -13.90 9.95 2.85
C PHE A 71 -14.83 9.11 3.74
N ARG A 72 -16.06 9.57 4.01
CA ARG A 72 -17.06 8.77 4.75
C ARG A 72 -17.41 7.48 4.03
N LEU A 73 -17.60 7.53 2.71
CA LEU A 73 -17.90 6.35 1.90
C LEU A 73 -16.75 5.35 1.93
N ILE A 74 -15.51 5.82 1.79
CA ILE A 74 -14.30 5.00 1.81
C ILE A 74 -14.07 4.37 3.19
N ALA A 75 -14.13 5.18 4.26
CA ALA A 75 -13.95 4.69 5.62
C ALA A 75 -15.05 3.68 6.02
N GLY A 76 -16.32 4.00 5.72
CA GLY A 76 -17.44 3.10 5.98
C GLY A 76 -17.35 1.81 5.17
N LYS A 77 -16.86 1.86 3.93
CA LYS A 77 -16.58 0.65 3.14
C LYS A 77 -15.48 -0.19 3.78
N GLY A 78 -14.39 0.45 4.23
CA GLY A 78 -13.32 -0.23 4.94
C GLY A 78 -13.82 -0.96 6.18
N GLN A 79 -14.73 -0.35 6.96
CA GLN A 79 -15.29 -0.98 8.16
C GLN A 79 -16.12 -2.22 7.82
N ARG A 80 -17.00 -2.10 6.81
CA ARG A 80 -17.81 -3.23 6.34
C ARG A 80 -16.99 -4.39 5.77
N LEU A 81 -15.79 -4.11 5.29
CA LEU A 81 -14.85 -5.09 4.78
C LEU A 81 -13.87 -5.63 5.84
N ASP A 82 -13.98 -5.19 7.10
CA ASP A 82 -13.07 -5.56 8.19
C ASP A 82 -11.59 -5.35 7.84
N MET A 83 -11.28 -4.23 7.17
CA MET A 83 -9.93 -3.90 6.74
C MET A 83 -9.03 -3.49 7.93
N THR A 84 -7.72 -3.65 7.78
CA THR A 84 -6.81 -3.01 8.72
C THR A 84 -6.77 -1.49 8.46
N LEU A 85 -6.43 -0.70 9.48
CA LEU A 85 -6.21 0.74 9.31
C LEU A 85 -5.09 1.02 8.30
N GLN A 86 -4.07 0.17 8.26
CA GLN A 86 -2.94 0.30 7.34
C GLN A 86 -3.35 0.05 5.89
N ASP A 87 -4.18 -0.97 5.63
CA ASP A 87 -4.71 -1.23 4.28
C ASP A 87 -5.63 -0.10 3.83
N LEU A 88 -6.53 0.35 4.70
CA LEU A 88 -7.44 1.47 4.40
C LEU A 88 -6.66 2.76 4.10
N ALA A 89 -5.69 3.10 4.97
CA ALA A 89 -4.81 4.26 4.74
C ALA A 89 -4.02 4.12 3.44
N GLY A 90 -3.56 2.92 3.11
CA GLY A 90 -2.87 2.59 1.87
C GLY A 90 -3.72 2.83 0.62
N PHE A 91 -4.99 2.42 0.65
CA PHE A 91 -5.96 2.72 -0.40
C PHE A 91 -6.20 4.22 -0.53
N ILE A 92 -6.45 4.93 0.56
CA ILE A 92 -6.68 6.38 0.56
C ILE A 92 -5.45 7.12 0.01
N LYS A 93 -4.24 6.73 0.44
CA LYS A 93 -2.97 7.30 -0.06
C LYS A 93 -2.83 7.09 -1.56
N THR A 94 -2.99 5.85 -2.02
CA THR A 94 -2.91 5.51 -3.44
C THR A 94 -3.95 6.27 -4.26
N GLY A 95 -5.17 6.33 -3.74
CA GLY A 95 -6.30 7.00 -4.36
C GLY A 95 -6.10 8.49 -4.53
N ASN A 96 -5.55 9.18 -3.51
CA ASN A 96 -5.22 10.60 -3.64
C ASN A 96 -4.05 10.84 -4.61
N ILE A 97 -2.97 10.05 -4.54
CA ILE A 97 -1.80 10.23 -5.43
C ILE A 97 -2.17 10.00 -6.90
N LYS A 98 -3.01 9.00 -7.17
CA LYS A 98 -3.41 8.61 -8.52
C LYS A 98 -4.76 9.21 -8.95
N GLU A 99 -5.34 10.09 -8.13
CA GLU A 99 -6.64 10.73 -8.37
C GLU A 99 -7.75 9.72 -8.75
N ILE A 100 -7.81 8.60 -8.04
CA ILE A 100 -8.76 7.51 -8.31
C ILE A 100 -10.14 7.94 -7.81
N ARG A 101 -11.13 8.01 -8.70
CA ARG A 101 -12.51 8.36 -8.32
C ARG A 101 -13.04 7.43 -7.23
N THR A 102 -13.84 7.97 -6.31
CA THR A 102 -14.36 7.25 -5.14
C THR A 102 -14.96 5.89 -5.50
N GLY A 103 -15.88 5.84 -6.47
CA GLY A 103 -16.50 4.57 -6.90
C GLY A 103 -15.49 3.53 -7.40
N GLU A 104 -14.44 3.95 -8.13
CA GLU A 104 -13.37 3.05 -8.55
C GLU A 104 -12.55 2.56 -7.35
N LEU A 105 -12.23 3.44 -6.38
CA LEU A 105 -11.50 3.06 -5.17
C LEU A 105 -12.30 2.03 -4.34
N LEU A 106 -13.61 2.22 -4.18
CA LEU A 106 -14.47 1.27 -3.46
C LEU A 106 -14.47 -0.12 -4.13
N ASN A 107 -14.48 -0.17 -5.47
CA ASN A 107 -14.35 -1.42 -6.22
C ASN A 107 -12.98 -2.06 -6.04
N GLN A 108 -11.90 -1.25 -6.03
CA GLN A 108 -10.55 -1.73 -5.78
C GLN A 108 -10.39 -2.31 -4.35
N MET A 109 -11.08 -1.74 -3.36
CA MET A 109 -11.13 -2.30 -1.99
C MET A 109 -11.86 -3.65 -1.95
N ASP A 110 -13.01 -3.75 -2.62
CA ASP A 110 -13.73 -5.03 -2.77
C ASP A 110 -12.85 -6.09 -3.44
N ASN A 111 -12.18 -5.74 -4.54
CA ASN A 111 -11.29 -6.65 -5.26
C ASN A 111 -10.19 -7.21 -4.36
N TYR A 112 -9.56 -6.35 -3.56
CA TYR A 112 -8.50 -6.81 -2.66
C TYR A 112 -9.02 -7.78 -1.60
N ILE A 113 -10.05 -7.39 -0.84
CA ILE A 113 -10.54 -8.18 0.29
C ILE A 113 -11.29 -9.44 -0.17
N LYS A 114 -12.24 -9.28 -1.10
CA LYS A 114 -13.17 -10.36 -1.47
C LYS A 114 -12.61 -11.33 -2.49
N ILE A 115 -11.62 -10.89 -3.29
CA ILE A 115 -11.05 -11.71 -4.36
C ILE A 115 -9.61 -12.08 -4.04
N VAL A 116 -8.70 -11.09 -3.96
CA VAL A 116 -7.25 -11.34 -3.85
C VAL A 116 -6.89 -12.07 -2.56
N LEU A 117 -7.31 -11.55 -1.40
CA LEU A 117 -7.05 -12.20 -0.12
C LEU A 117 -7.73 -13.57 -0.02
N LYS A 118 -8.96 -13.70 -0.53
CA LYS A 118 -9.71 -14.96 -0.48
C LYS A 118 -9.08 -16.07 -1.33
N ARG A 119 -8.53 -15.74 -2.50
CA ARG A 119 -7.93 -16.73 -3.41
C ARG A 119 -6.44 -16.97 -3.18
N GLY A 120 -5.77 -16.09 -2.44
CA GLY A 120 -4.35 -16.21 -2.10
C GLY A 120 -3.36 -15.86 -3.21
N TYR A 121 -3.81 -15.24 -4.31
CA TYR A 121 -2.94 -14.78 -5.40
C TYR A 121 -3.44 -13.47 -6.03
N PRO A 122 -2.53 -12.62 -6.57
CA PRO A 122 -2.92 -11.31 -7.13
C PRO A 122 -3.46 -11.46 -8.56
N PHE A 123 -4.04 -10.39 -9.09
CA PHE A 123 -4.45 -10.35 -10.50
C PHE A 123 -3.20 -10.41 -11.39
N GLY A 124 -3.39 -10.84 -12.64
CA GLY A 124 -2.29 -11.17 -13.55
C GLY A 124 -1.86 -12.65 -13.50
N PHE A 125 -2.21 -13.38 -12.43
CA PHE A 125 -2.01 -14.83 -12.35
C PHE A 125 -3.32 -15.59 -12.60
N LYS A 126 -3.21 -16.74 -13.28
CA LYS A 126 -4.37 -17.59 -13.60
C LYS A 126 -4.76 -18.47 -12.42
N SER A 127 -3.79 -18.92 -11.63
CA SER A 127 -4.00 -19.84 -10.52
C SER A 127 -3.04 -19.56 -9.37
N LEU A 128 -3.36 -20.10 -8.18
CA LEU A 128 -2.45 -20.10 -7.03
C LEU A 128 -1.13 -20.77 -7.39
N LYS A 129 -1.17 -21.89 -8.10
CA LYS A 129 0.03 -22.63 -8.54
C LYS A 129 0.96 -21.80 -9.42
N ASP A 130 0.42 -20.98 -10.33
CA ASP A 130 1.23 -20.08 -11.15
C ASP A 130 1.89 -18.98 -10.31
N PHE A 131 1.16 -18.45 -9.33
CA PHE A 131 1.69 -17.47 -8.39
C PHE A 131 2.76 -18.06 -7.48
N GLU A 132 2.57 -19.29 -7.01
CA GLU A 132 3.58 -20.01 -6.22
C GLU A 132 4.85 -20.24 -7.01
N LYS A 133 4.74 -20.67 -8.27
CA LYS A 133 5.90 -20.82 -9.16
C LYS A 133 6.65 -19.50 -9.31
N PHE A 134 5.92 -18.40 -9.54
CA PHE A 134 6.51 -17.08 -9.62
C PHE A 134 7.25 -16.69 -8.34
N TYR A 135 6.62 -16.89 -7.17
CA TYR A 135 7.21 -16.61 -5.87
C TYR A 135 8.52 -17.39 -5.66
N GLU A 136 8.54 -18.69 -5.98
CA GLU A 136 9.74 -19.51 -5.84
C GLU A 136 10.87 -19.08 -6.78
N GLU A 137 10.56 -18.66 -8.01
CA GLU A 137 11.59 -18.13 -8.93
C GLU A 137 12.22 -16.84 -8.39
N ILE A 138 11.41 -15.93 -7.83
CA ILE A 138 11.94 -14.72 -7.18
C ILE A 138 12.78 -15.09 -5.96
N ARG A 139 12.31 -16.02 -5.11
CA ARG A 139 13.05 -16.48 -3.94
C ARG A 139 14.43 -17.04 -4.32
N LYS A 140 14.52 -17.86 -5.37
CA LYS A 140 15.79 -18.38 -5.90
C LYS A 140 16.71 -17.26 -6.38
N ILE A 141 16.18 -16.26 -7.09
CA ILE A 141 16.95 -15.10 -7.54
C ILE A 141 17.51 -14.33 -6.34
N VAL A 142 16.68 -14.05 -5.33
CA VAL A 142 17.11 -13.33 -4.13
C VAL A 142 18.25 -14.06 -3.42
N ILE A 143 18.08 -15.36 -3.15
CA ILE A 143 19.10 -16.16 -2.46
C ILE A 143 20.39 -16.23 -3.28
N SER A 144 20.30 -16.51 -4.58
CA SER A 144 21.49 -16.73 -5.42
C SER A 144 22.19 -15.46 -5.90
N LYS A 145 21.48 -14.34 -6.04
CA LYS A 145 22.03 -13.08 -6.58
C LYS A 145 22.30 -12.03 -5.51
N LEU A 146 21.40 -11.91 -4.55
CA LEU A 146 21.54 -10.94 -3.46
C LEU A 146 22.27 -11.55 -2.26
N GLU A 147 22.30 -12.89 -2.15
CA GLU A 147 22.96 -13.62 -1.06
C GLU A 147 22.44 -13.17 0.32
N ILE A 148 21.11 -13.16 0.44
CA ILE A 148 20.38 -12.82 1.67
C ILE A 148 19.38 -13.94 2.00
N GLU A 149 19.20 -14.21 3.29
CA GLU A 149 18.35 -15.29 3.78
C GLU A 149 17.08 -14.77 4.46
N ASN A 150 17.20 -13.65 5.19
CA ASN A 150 16.10 -13.01 5.89
C ASN A 150 15.49 -11.90 5.03
N PHE A 151 14.43 -12.23 4.30
CA PHE A 151 13.66 -11.31 3.49
C PHE A 151 12.21 -11.77 3.36
N GLU A 152 11.34 -10.85 2.99
CA GLU A 152 9.95 -11.14 2.64
C GLU A 152 9.68 -10.70 1.19
N ILE A 153 8.94 -11.49 0.42
CA ILE A 153 8.50 -11.08 -0.91
C ILE A 153 7.07 -10.58 -0.80
N ILE A 154 6.85 -9.34 -1.21
CA ILE A 154 5.52 -8.73 -1.22
C ILE A 154 5.12 -8.37 -2.64
N ILE A 155 3.85 -8.57 -2.94
CA ILE A 155 3.22 -8.07 -4.16
C ILE A 155 2.38 -6.86 -3.83
N GLN A 156 2.56 -5.80 -4.60
CA GLN A 156 1.94 -4.50 -4.37
C GLN A 156 1.26 -3.99 -5.64
N GLY A 157 0.82 -2.73 -5.57
CA GLY A 157 0.49 -2.01 -6.79
C GLY A 157 -0.80 -2.47 -7.44
N SER A 158 -0.86 -2.34 -8.76
CA SER A 158 -2.12 -2.54 -9.49
C SER A 158 -2.64 -3.98 -9.37
N SER A 159 -1.73 -4.96 -9.35
CA SER A 159 -2.04 -6.39 -9.29
C SER A 159 -2.84 -6.84 -8.06
N VAL A 160 -2.76 -6.13 -6.92
CA VAL A 160 -3.53 -6.48 -5.72
C VAL A 160 -4.92 -5.84 -5.67
N ARG A 161 -5.31 -5.03 -6.66
CA ARG A 161 -6.55 -4.24 -6.59
C ARG A 161 -7.29 -4.02 -7.92
N LYS A 162 -6.63 -4.15 -9.07
CA LYS A 162 -7.21 -4.02 -10.41
C LYS A 162 -7.30 -5.38 -11.10
N ILE A 163 -8.44 -5.66 -11.74
CA ILE A 163 -8.71 -6.94 -12.41
C ILE A 163 -7.71 -7.19 -13.56
N ASN A 164 -7.38 -6.14 -14.32
CA ASN A 164 -6.44 -6.17 -15.43
C ASN A 164 -5.24 -5.26 -15.10
N PRO A 165 -4.29 -5.71 -14.26
CA PRO A 165 -3.08 -4.96 -13.99
C PRO A 165 -2.20 -4.91 -15.24
N LYS A 166 -1.43 -3.83 -15.41
CA LYS A 166 -0.45 -3.71 -16.50
C LYS A 166 0.84 -4.45 -16.15
N ASP A 167 1.21 -4.35 -14.89
CA ASP A 167 2.47 -4.78 -14.30
C ASP A 167 2.24 -5.46 -12.95
N ILE A 168 3.23 -6.26 -12.53
CA ILE A 168 3.30 -6.86 -11.20
C ILE A 168 4.42 -6.14 -10.43
N ASP A 169 4.05 -5.27 -9.50
CA ASP A 169 4.97 -4.63 -8.57
C ASP A 169 5.41 -5.63 -7.48
N VAL A 170 6.71 -5.93 -7.42
CA VAL A 170 7.34 -6.82 -6.45
C VAL A 170 8.35 -6.06 -5.58
N GLY A 171 8.13 -6.17 -4.26
CA GLY A 171 9.06 -5.73 -3.23
C GLY A 171 9.76 -6.91 -2.56
N ILE A 172 11.09 -6.86 -2.49
CA ILE A 172 11.89 -7.72 -1.62
C ILE A 172 12.15 -6.91 -0.34
N LEU A 173 11.36 -7.16 0.70
CA LEU A 173 11.47 -6.49 1.99
C LEU A 173 12.64 -7.03 2.78
N VAL A 174 13.46 -6.10 3.28
CA VAL A 174 14.66 -6.41 4.05
C VAL A 174 14.82 -5.45 5.23
N SER A 175 15.51 -5.91 6.27
CA SER A 175 15.89 -5.07 7.40
C SER A 175 16.87 -3.96 6.98
N GLU A 176 17.02 -2.95 7.84
CA GLU A 176 17.95 -1.83 7.62
C GLU A 176 19.40 -2.29 7.42
N ASP A 177 19.88 -3.26 8.20
CA ASP A 177 21.24 -3.79 8.08
C ASP A 177 21.47 -4.44 6.71
N VAL A 178 20.52 -5.27 6.26
CA VAL A 178 20.58 -5.92 4.96
C VAL A 178 20.47 -4.89 3.84
N PHE A 179 19.58 -3.92 3.97
CA PHE A 179 19.44 -2.83 3.01
C PHE A 179 20.74 -2.04 2.85
N ASN A 180 21.36 -1.64 3.95
CA ASN A 180 22.63 -0.91 3.96
C ASN A 180 23.78 -1.73 3.36
N LYS A 181 23.83 -3.04 3.60
CA LYS A 181 24.78 -3.95 2.95
C LYS A 181 24.57 -3.97 1.42
N LEU A 182 23.32 -4.03 0.97
CA LEU A 182 22.99 -4.04 -0.45
C LEU A 182 23.26 -2.68 -1.13
N ILE A 183 23.06 -1.55 -0.44
CA ILE A 183 23.48 -0.23 -0.91
C ILE A 183 24.98 -0.20 -1.16
N LYS A 184 25.80 -0.63 -0.19
CA LYS A 184 27.25 -0.69 -0.34
C LYS A 184 27.67 -1.57 -1.52
N ARG A 185 27.04 -2.75 -1.69
CA ARG A 185 27.30 -3.67 -2.82
C ARG A 185 26.91 -3.06 -4.17
N ALA A 186 25.78 -2.36 -4.24
CA ALA A 186 25.26 -1.76 -5.47
C ALA A 186 26.09 -0.52 -5.89
N PHE A 187 26.39 0.36 -4.94
CA PHE A 187 26.93 1.68 -5.22
C PHE A 187 28.44 1.80 -4.97
N GLY A 188 29.00 1.04 -4.04
CA GLY A 188 30.40 1.19 -3.60
C GLY A 188 30.64 2.57 -2.98
N ASN A 189 31.76 3.20 -3.35
CA ASN A 189 32.08 4.58 -2.99
C ASN A 189 32.04 5.46 -4.26
N PRO A 190 30.86 5.86 -4.75
CA PRO A 190 30.76 6.68 -5.94
C PRO A 190 31.35 8.07 -5.69
N LEU A 191 32.01 8.64 -6.71
CA LEU A 191 32.47 10.03 -6.64
C LEU A 191 31.27 10.97 -6.47
N GLU A 192 31.43 11.97 -5.61
CA GLU A 192 30.40 12.97 -5.34
C GLU A 192 29.95 13.67 -6.64
N GLY A 193 28.67 14.02 -6.72
CA GLY A 193 28.08 14.65 -7.91
C GLY A 193 27.89 13.73 -9.13
N THR A 194 28.34 12.47 -9.10
CA THR A 194 28.05 11.53 -10.20
C THR A 194 26.59 11.06 -10.19
N ALA A 195 26.11 10.57 -11.35
CA ALA A 195 24.79 9.95 -11.43
C ALA A 195 24.65 8.76 -10.46
N LYS A 196 25.73 8.00 -10.26
CA LYS A 196 25.78 6.89 -9.30
C LYS A 196 25.67 7.37 -7.85
N HIS A 197 26.34 8.48 -7.50
CA HIS A 197 26.20 9.10 -6.19
C HIS A 197 24.77 9.62 -5.94
N ARG A 198 24.17 10.34 -6.91
CA ARG A 198 22.78 10.77 -6.83
C ARG A 198 21.82 9.59 -6.68
N GLY A 199 22.02 8.51 -7.43
CA GLY A 199 21.24 7.28 -7.32
C GLY A 199 21.35 6.62 -5.95
N MET A 200 22.54 6.60 -5.36
CA MET A 200 22.77 6.09 -4.01
C MET A 200 22.02 6.91 -2.95
N LEU A 201 22.16 8.25 -3.01
CA LEU A 201 21.47 9.15 -2.08
C LEU A 201 19.96 9.00 -2.18
N HIS A 202 19.42 8.94 -3.39
CA HIS A 202 18.01 8.71 -3.60
C HIS A 202 17.57 7.36 -3.01
N ALA A 203 18.30 6.27 -3.28
CA ALA A 203 17.97 4.95 -2.75
C ALA A 203 17.95 4.91 -1.20
N LEU A 204 18.86 5.64 -0.55
CA LEU A 204 18.89 5.82 0.90
C LEU A 204 17.71 6.66 1.40
N GLU A 205 17.45 7.81 0.77
CA GLU A 205 16.34 8.71 1.11
C GLU A 205 14.99 7.99 1.05
N VAL A 206 14.78 7.21 -0.02
CA VAL A 206 13.49 6.56 -0.27
C VAL A 206 13.42 5.12 0.23
N GLY A 207 14.51 4.54 0.71
CA GLY A 207 14.55 3.14 1.15
C GLY A 207 14.20 2.14 0.05
N LYS A 208 14.62 2.38 -1.20
CA LYS A 208 14.36 1.49 -2.35
C LYS A 208 15.57 1.37 -3.26
N ILE A 209 15.96 0.13 -3.58
CA ILE A 209 16.96 -0.19 -4.60
C ILE A 209 16.24 -0.82 -5.79
N THR A 210 16.28 -0.18 -6.96
CA THR A 210 15.69 -0.71 -8.19
C THR A 210 16.44 -1.95 -8.67
N SER A 211 15.78 -2.80 -9.46
CA SER A 211 16.41 -3.96 -10.11
C SER A 211 17.70 -3.63 -10.87
N SER A 212 17.79 -2.45 -11.48
CA SER A 212 19.01 -1.98 -12.15
C SER A 212 20.19 -1.84 -11.18
N TYR A 213 20.01 -1.13 -10.06
CA TYR A 213 21.07 -0.96 -9.07
C TYR A 213 21.35 -2.25 -8.28
N ALA A 214 20.33 -3.08 -8.05
CA ALA A 214 20.47 -4.39 -7.41
C ALA A 214 21.12 -5.45 -8.33
N LYS A 215 21.46 -5.11 -9.58
CA LYS A 215 22.00 -6.02 -10.61
C LYS A 215 21.06 -7.19 -10.96
N LEU A 216 19.76 -6.99 -10.82
CA LEU A 216 18.69 -7.96 -11.11
C LEU A 216 18.02 -7.75 -12.49
N SER A 217 18.46 -6.79 -13.30
CA SER A 217 17.79 -6.49 -14.59
C SER A 217 17.69 -7.69 -15.53
N LYS A 218 18.70 -8.58 -15.55
CA LYS A 218 18.68 -9.77 -16.39
C LYS A 218 17.63 -10.77 -15.91
N ASP A 219 17.60 -11.03 -14.61
CA ASP A 219 16.66 -11.96 -13.98
C ASP A 219 15.22 -11.44 -14.08
N ARG A 220 15.01 -10.13 -13.86
CA ARG A 220 13.72 -9.47 -14.08
C ARG A 220 13.20 -9.71 -15.50
N ARG A 221 14.05 -9.53 -16.52
CA ARG A 221 13.66 -9.78 -17.93
C ARG A 221 13.32 -11.25 -18.22
N LEU A 222 13.92 -12.20 -17.50
CA LEU A 222 13.57 -13.61 -17.63
C LEU A 222 12.21 -13.89 -17.01
N LEU A 223 11.93 -13.33 -15.83
CA LEU A 223 10.60 -13.39 -15.23
C LEU A 223 9.56 -12.74 -16.15
N GLU A 224 9.88 -11.59 -16.76
CA GLU A 224 8.95 -10.86 -17.64
C GLU A 224 8.49 -11.70 -18.84
N LYS A 225 9.38 -12.54 -19.38
CA LYS A 225 9.05 -13.45 -20.50
C LYS A 225 8.06 -14.55 -20.10
N ILE A 226 8.00 -14.91 -18.83
CA ILE A 226 7.18 -16.02 -18.33
C ILE A 226 5.86 -15.51 -17.74
N PHE A 227 5.92 -14.39 -17.01
CA PHE A 227 4.84 -13.91 -16.15
C PHE A 227 4.27 -12.54 -16.55
N GLY A 228 4.82 -11.88 -17.57
CA GLY A 228 4.40 -10.54 -18.00
C GLY A 228 5.19 -9.42 -17.32
N GLU A 229 4.80 -8.16 -17.52
CA GLU A 229 5.55 -6.99 -17.06
C GLU A 229 5.72 -6.98 -15.53
N ILE A 230 6.94 -6.79 -15.03
CA ILE A 230 7.30 -6.87 -13.61
C ILE A 230 8.19 -5.71 -13.21
N ASP A 231 7.83 -5.06 -12.10
CA ASP A 231 8.69 -4.11 -11.42
C ASP A 231 9.27 -4.72 -10.16
N LEU A 232 10.56 -5.08 -10.20
CA LEU A 232 11.27 -5.71 -9.10
C LEU A 232 12.18 -4.71 -8.38
N SER A 233 12.06 -4.65 -7.05
CA SER A 233 12.92 -3.80 -6.22
C SER A 233 13.17 -4.40 -4.83
N VAL A 234 14.30 -4.03 -4.23
CA VAL A 234 14.56 -4.24 -2.80
C VAL A 234 14.04 -3.03 -2.05
N ILE A 235 13.28 -3.25 -0.98
CA ILE A 235 12.59 -2.22 -0.21
C ILE A 235 12.96 -2.35 1.27
N LEU A 236 13.26 -1.23 1.91
CA LEU A 236 13.46 -1.16 3.35
C LEU A 236 12.13 -1.38 4.09
N GLU A 237 12.11 -2.34 5.03
CA GLU A 237 10.96 -2.59 5.90
C GLU A 237 10.53 -1.32 6.66
N LYS A 238 9.22 -1.09 6.78
CA LYS A 238 8.64 0.12 7.39
C LYS A 238 9.04 1.44 6.70
N GLY A 239 9.75 1.36 5.57
CA GLY A 239 10.09 2.50 4.72
C GLY A 239 8.89 2.98 3.91
N ILE A 240 9.08 4.07 3.15
CA ILE A 240 7.98 4.72 2.42
C ILE A 240 7.34 3.84 1.33
N PHE A 241 8.07 2.81 0.87
CA PHE A 241 7.64 1.84 -0.14
C PHE A 241 7.14 0.51 0.45
N ASP A 242 7.20 0.30 1.78
CA ASP A 242 6.45 -0.77 2.45
C ASP A 242 4.96 -0.36 2.56
N ILE A 243 4.35 -0.27 1.38
CA ILE A 243 3.01 0.24 1.16
C ILE A 243 2.00 -0.91 1.27
N LYS A 244 0.89 -0.61 1.92
CA LYS A 244 -0.33 -1.41 1.93
C LYS A 244 -1.35 -0.87 0.91
N PRO A 245 -2.32 -1.67 0.44
CA PRO A 245 -2.41 -3.11 0.62
C PRO A 245 -1.26 -3.83 -0.11
N ASN A 246 -0.82 -4.95 0.46
CA ASN A 246 0.10 -5.87 -0.19
C ASN A 246 -0.35 -7.31 0.04
N LEU A 247 0.10 -8.21 -0.82
CA LEU A 247 -0.08 -9.65 -0.68
C LEU A 247 1.27 -10.29 -0.37
N LYS A 248 1.27 -11.17 0.62
CA LYS A 248 2.38 -12.05 0.98
C LYS A 248 1.92 -13.50 0.76
N LYS A 249 2.87 -14.41 0.54
CA LYS A 249 2.61 -15.84 0.53
C LYS A 249 2.79 -16.39 1.94
#